data_AF-B5H1A7-F1
#
_entry.id   AF-B5H1A7-F1
#
_cell.length_a   1.000
_cell.length_b   1.000
_cell.length_c   1.000
_cell.angle_alpha   90.00
_cell.angle_beta   90.00
_cell.angle_gamma   90.00
#
_symmetry.space_group_name_H-M   'P 1'
#
loop_
_entity.id
_entity.type
_entity.pdbx_description
1 polymer ?
#
loop_
_entity_poly.entity_id
_entity_poly.type
_entity_poly.pdbx_seq_one_letter_code
_entity_poly.pdbx_strand_id
1 'polypeptide(L)' 'MTASAHPAPLAAASASARPRTGGPDDRRSELVEQIAGWALAVVLAMLVTRLGLL' A
#
# COMPACT_ATOMS: atom_id res chain seq x y z
N MET A 1 6.60 -12.35 46.03
CA MET A 1 5.77 -12.62 44.84
C MET A 1 6.30 -11.74 43.71
N THR A 2 6.76 -12.39 42.65
CA THR A 2 7.58 -11.82 41.58
C THR A 2 6.75 -11.08 40.53
N ALA A 3 7.35 -10.01 40.01
CA ALA A 3 7.31 -9.54 38.63
C ALA A 3 5.95 -9.27 37.96
N SER A 4 5.74 -7.99 37.62
CA SER A 4 5.37 -7.65 36.24
C SER A 4 5.87 -6.25 35.92
N ALA A 5 6.99 -6.17 35.21
CA ALA A 5 7.36 -4.98 34.47
C ALA A 5 6.60 -5.02 33.15
N HIS A 6 5.81 -3.98 32.87
CA HIS A 6 5.19 -3.78 31.56
C HIS A 6 6.23 -3.12 30.66
N PRO A 7 6.83 -3.81 29.67
CA PRO A 7 7.48 -3.09 28.59
C PRO A 7 6.37 -2.39 27.83
N ALA A 8 6.25 -1.07 28.00
CA ALA A 8 5.56 -0.28 27.00
C ALA A 8 6.19 -0.68 25.67
N PRO A 9 5.42 -1.20 24.69
CA PRO A 9 5.98 -1.30 23.36
C PRO A 9 6.44 0.12 23.07
N LEU A 10 7.75 0.29 22.89
CA LEU A 10 8.26 1.37 22.10
C LEU A 10 7.48 1.20 20.81
N ALA A 11 6.36 1.92 20.71
CA ALA A 11 5.75 2.18 19.45
C ALA A 11 6.94 2.72 18.69
N ALA A 12 7.49 1.88 17.82
CA ALA A 12 8.23 2.33 16.69
C ALA A 12 7.18 3.17 15.97
N ALA A 13 7.03 4.41 16.45
CA ALA A 13 6.56 5.57 15.76
C ALA A 13 7.44 5.50 14.54
N SER A 14 6.91 4.77 13.57
CA SER A 14 7.60 4.38 12.38
C SER A 14 7.97 5.73 11.86
N ALA A 15 9.27 6.01 11.92
CA ALA A 15 9.84 7.27 11.54
C ALA A 15 9.65 7.36 10.03
N SER A 16 8.40 7.55 9.61
CA SER A 16 8.01 7.93 8.29
C SER A 16 8.30 9.42 8.24
N ALA A 17 9.60 9.70 8.29
CA ALA A 17 10.18 10.90 7.75
C ALA A 17 10.06 10.80 6.22
N ARG A 18 8.83 10.76 5.70
CA ARG A 18 8.59 11.08 4.30
C ARG A 18 8.34 12.57 4.26
N PRO A 19 9.18 13.36 3.57
CA PRO A 19 9.01 14.80 3.50
C PRO A 19 7.59 15.11 3.05
N ARG A 20 6.88 15.89 3.89
CA ARG A 20 5.60 16.51 3.55
C ARG A 20 5.82 17.60 2.51
N THR A 21 6.11 17.18 1.29
CA THR A 21 5.98 18.02 0.10
C THR A 21 4.91 17.38 -0.76
N GLY A 22 3.69 17.32 -0.22
CA GLY A 22 2.47 17.13 -0.99
C GLY A 22 2.29 18.36 -1.86
N GLY A 23 2.85 18.32 -3.06
CA GLY A 23 2.40 19.17 -4.15
C GLY A 23 0.98 18.75 -4.55
N PRO A 24 0.16 19.65 -5.10
CA PRO A 24 -1.31 19.54 -5.24
C PRO A 24 -1.87 18.42 -6.18
N ASP A 25 -1.19 17.30 -6.31
CA ASP A 25 -1.58 16.17 -7.17
C ASP A 25 -2.05 14.92 -6.42
N ASP A 26 -2.19 14.96 -5.09
CA ASP A 26 -2.66 13.81 -4.29
C ASP A 26 -3.99 13.22 -4.82
N ARG A 27 -4.92 14.06 -5.32
CA ARG A 27 -6.18 13.55 -5.92
C ARG A 27 -6.00 12.82 -7.25
N ARG A 28 -5.03 13.22 -8.09
CA ARG A 28 -4.79 12.50 -9.35
C ARG A 28 -3.94 11.26 -9.07
N SER A 29 -2.98 11.33 -8.16
CA SER A 29 -2.20 10.17 -7.74
C SER A 29 -3.10 9.04 -7.23
N GLU A 30 -4.09 9.34 -6.38
CA GLU A 30 -5.00 8.29 -5.87
C GLU A 30 -5.88 7.66 -6.96
N LEU A 31 -6.38 8.47 -7.91
CA LEU A 31 -7.12 7.97 -9.09
C LEU A 31 -6.23 7.15 -10.03
N VAL A 32 -5.00 7.62 -10.30
CA VAL A 32 -4.05 6.94 -11.17
C VAL A 32 -3.60 5.62 -10.54
N GLU A 33 -3.45 5.55 -9.22
CA GLU A 33 -3.10 4.33 -8.50
C GLU A 33 -4.24 3.31 -8.52
N GLN A 34 -5.49 3.75 -8.35
CA GLN A 34 -6.67 2.89 -8.49
C GLN A 34 -6.84 2.36 -9.92
N ILE A 35 -6.65 3.22 -10.93
CA ILE A 35 -6.74 2.83 -12.34
C ILE A 35 -5.58 1.90 -12.71
N ALA A 36 -4.38 2.13 -12.18
CA ALA A 36 -3.23 1.24 -12.38
C ALA A 36 -3.50 -0.15 -11.80
N GLY A 37 -4.07 -0.23 -10.58
CA GLY A 37 -4.50 -1.49 -9.99
C GLY A 37 -5.56 -2.22 -10.84
N TRP A 38 -6.54 -1.47 -11.38
CA TRP A 38 -7.57 -2.02 -12.25
C TRP A 38 -7.02 -2.48 -13.60
N ALA A 39 -6.14 -1.69 -14.22
CA ALA A 39 -5.48 -2.04 -15.48
C ALA A 39 -4.61 -3.28 -15.33
N LEU A 40 -3.89 -3.43 -14.22
CA LEU A 40 -3.11 -4.62 -13.91
C LEU A 40 -4.01 -5.87 -13.85
N ALA A 41 -5.18 -5.75 -13.19
CA ALA A 41 -6.16 -6.84 -13.14
C ALA A 41 -6.73 -7.20 -14.52
N VAL A 42 -7.04 -6.21 -15.37
CA VAL A 42 -7.51 -6.43 -16.75
C VAL A 42 -6.43 -7.08 -17.61
N VAL A 43 -5.19 -6.62 -17.52
CA VAL A 43 -4.06 -7.22 -18.25
C VAL A 43 -3.84 -8.66 -17.80
N LEU A 44 -3.92 -8.92 -16.48
CA LEU A 44 -3.81 -10.26 -15.93
C LEU A 44 -4.96 -11.15 -16.43
N ALA A 45 -6.20 -10.66 -16.45
CA ALA A 45 -7.33 -11.38 -17.03
C ALA A 45 -7.11 -11.69 -18.52
N MET A 46 -6.65 -10.72 -19.31
CA MET A 46 -6.28 -10.93 -20.72
C MET A 46 -5.14 -11.93 -20.87
N LEU A 47 -4.18 -11.96 -19.96
CA LEU A 47 -3.06 -12.90 -19.99
C LEU A 47 -3.56 -14.32 -19.72
N VAL A 48 -4.41 -14.50 -18.70
CA VAL A 48 -5.06 -15.77 -18.37
C VAL A 48 -5.89 -16.30 -19.55
N THR A 49 -6.72 -15.43 -20.15
CA THR A 49 -7.53 -15.78 -21.33
C THR A 49 -6.67 -16.13 -22.53
N ARG A 50 -5.62 -15.34 -22.83
CA ARG A 50 -4.72 -15.64 -23.95
C ARG A 50 -3.92 -16.91 -23.75
N LEU A 51 -3.62 -17.25 -22.50
CA LEU A 51 -2.93 -18.50 -22.17
C LEU A 51 -3.88 -19.71 -22.20
N GLY A 52 -5.18 -19.50 -22.40
CA GLY A 52 -6.18 -20.57 -22.46
C GLY A 52 -6.37 -21.28 -21.12
N LEU A 53 -6.05 -20.60 -20.02
CA LEU A 53 -6.20 -21.13 -18.65
C LEU A 53 -7.63 -20.95 -18.10
N LEU A 54 -8.55 -20.44 -18.92
CA LEU A 54 -9.97 -20.31 -18.65
C LEU A 54 -10.77 -21.27 -19.53
#